data_AF-A0AAD5JSM9-F1
#
_entry.id   AF-A0AAD5JSM9-F1
#
_cell.length_a   1.000
_cell.length_b   1.000
_cell.length_c   1.000
_cell.angle_alpha   90.00
_cell.angle_beta   90.00
_cell.angle_gamma   90.00
#
_symmetry.space_group_name_H-M   'P 1'
#
loop_
_entity.id
_entity.type
_entity.pdbx_description
1 polymer ?
#
loop_
_entity_poly.entity_id
_entity_poly.type
_entity_poly.pdbx_seq_one_letter_code
_entity_poly.pdbx_strand_id
1 'polypeptide(L)'
;MIERKTIDLEQGWEFLQKGITKLKNILEGLPEPRLSIEDIMMFHATIYNMCTQEHPHDYSQPLYDKYRESFEEYYFHGTAIYKVET
;
A
#
# COMPACT_ATOMS: atom_id res chain seq x y z
N MET A 1 5.30 -11.18 27.31
CA MET A 1 4.80 -10.41 26.15
C MET A 1 5.50 -10.98 24.93
N ILE A 2 4.78 -11.29 23.84
CA ILE A 2 5.45 -11.62 22.58
C ILE A 2 6.00 -10.29 22.08
N GLU A 3 7.32 -10.13 22.08
CA GLU A 3 7.96 -9.00 21.41
C GLU A 3 7.53 -9.02 19.95
N ARG A 4 6.76 -8.01 19.54
CA ARG A 4 6.50 -7.81 18.12
C ARG A 4 7.78 -7.24 17.54
N LYS A 5 8.40 -7.98 16.63
CA LYS A 5 9.57 -7.51 15.90
C LYS A 5 9.20 -6.23 15.15
N THR A 6 9.99 -5.17 15.32
CA THR A 6 9.87 -3.93 14.55
C THR A 6 9.99 -4.24 13.07
N ILE A 7 9.02 -3.78 12.30
CA ILE A 7 9.01 -3.77 10.84
C ILE A 7 9.63 -2.45 10.43
N ASP A 8 10.70 -2.52 9.64
CA ASP A 8 11.36 -1.36 9.05
C ASP A 8 10.45 -0.67 8.02
N LEU A 9 10.60 0.65 7.84
CA LEU A 9 9.68 1.42 6.99
C LEU A 9 9.76 0.95 5.53
N GLU A 10 10.98 0.82 5.00
CA GLU A 10 11.22 0.39 3.63
C GLU A 10 10.73 -1.04 3.42
N GLN A 11 11.03 -1.94 4.36
CA GLN A 11 10.56 -3.33 4.29
C GLN A 11 9.02 -3.42 4.26
N GLY A 12 8.35 -2.73 5.20
CA GLY A 12 6.90 -2.74 5.28
C GLY A 12 6.25 -2.09 4.06
N TRP A 13 6.85 -1.00 3.56
CA TRP A 13 6.35 -0.32 2.36
C TRP A 13 6.51 -1.15 1.09
N GLU A 14 7.65 -1.84 0.90
CA GLU A 14 7.84 -2.73 -0.26
C GLU A 14 6.78 -3.84 -0.30
N PHE A 15 6.41 -4.37 0.87
CA PHE A 15 5.33 -5.35 0.98
C PHE A 15 3.97 -4.74 0.59
N LEU A 16 3.65 -3.55 1.11
CA LEU A 16 2.38 -2.87 0.82
C LEU A 16 2.27 -2.44 -0.66
N GLN A 17 3.37 -2.00 -1.26
CA GLN A 17 3.41 -1.63 -2.68
C GLN A 17 3.02 -2.78 -3.60
N LYS A 18 3.35 -4.03 -3.27
CA LYS A 18 2.92 -5.20 -4.06
C LYS A 18 1.39 -5.30 -4.09
N GLY A 19 0.72 -5.05 -2.97
CA GLY A 19 -0.74 -4.97 -2.88
C GLY A 19 -1.32 -3.79 -3.67
N ILE A 20 -0.70 -2.62 -3.60
CA ILE A 20 -1.11 -1.42 -4.36
C ILE A 20 -0.99 -1.68 -5.87
N THR A 21 0.11 -2.26 -6.35
CA THR A 21 0.30 -2.59 -7.78
C THR A 21 -0.74 -3.59 -8.25
N LYS A 22 -1.01 -4.63 -7.46
CA LYS A 22 -2.08 -5.60 -7.75
C LYS A 22 -3.45 -4.93 -7.86
N LEU A 23 -3.77 -3.99 -6.96
CA LEU A 23 -4.99 -3.18 -7.05
C LEU A 23 -5.03 -2.30 -8.30
N LYS A 24 -3.93 -1.62 -8.66
CA LYS A 24 -3.83 -0.85 -9.90
C LYS A 24 -4.12 -1.73 -11.12
N ASN A 25 -3.48 -2.89 -11.23
CA ASN A 25 -3.71 -3.83 -12.34
C ASN A 25 -5.17 -4.28 -12.45
N ILE A 26 -5.82 -4.58 -11.31
CA ILE A 26 -7.25 -4.95 -11.27
C ILE A 26 -8.12 -3.79 -11.76
N LEU A 27 -7.83 -2.55 -11.35
CA LEU A 27 -8.59 -1.36 -11.76
C LEU A 27 -8.42 -1.04 -13.25
N GLU A 28 -7.24 -1.28 -13.82
CA GLU A 28 -6.93 -1.12 -15.24
C GLU A 28 -7.39 -2.31 -16.11
N GLY A 29 -8.01 -3.35 -15.51
CA GLY A 29 -8.50 -4.52 -16.23
C GLY A 29 -7.42 -5.48 -16.74
N LEU A 30 -6.19 -5.37 -16.23
CA LEU A 30 -5.10 -6.29 -16.55
C LEU A 30 -5.33 -7.67 -15.91
N PRO A 31 -4.78 -8.76 -16.50
CA PRO A 31 -4.92 -10.11 -15.95
C PRO A 31 -4.18 -10.26 -14.63
N GLU A 32 -4.92 -10.09 -13.53
CA GLU A 32 -4.39 -10.13 -12.17
C GLU A 32 -5.39 -10.91 -11.27
N PRO A 33 -4.93 -11.85 -10.43
CA PRO A 33 -5.79 -12.50 -9.45
C PRO A 33 -6.43 -11.47 -8.50
N ARG A 34 -7.65 -11.75 -8.03
CA ARG A 34 -8.24 -10.94 -6.96
C ARG A 34 -7.39 -11.02 -5.69
N LEU A 35 -7.47 -9.99 -4.86
CA LEU A 35 -6.93 -10.06 -3.51
C LEU A 35 -7.71 -11.10 -2.70
N SER A 36 -6.98 -11.99 -2.05
CA SER A 36 -7.57 -12.96 -1.12
C SER A 36 -7.89 -12.28 0.22
N ILE A 37 -8.76 -12.88 1.03
CA ILE A 37 -8.99 -12.40 2.40
C ILE A 37 -7.69 -12.46 3.22
N GLU A 38 -6.86 -13.48 2.98
CA GLU A 38 -5.55 -13.62 3.61
C GLU A 38 -4.63 -12.45 3.25
N ASP A 39 -4.54 -12.06 1.97
CA ASP A 39 -3.77 -10.90 1.51
C ASP A 39 -4.22 -9.63 2.26
N ILE A 40 -5.53 -9.40 2.30
CA ILE A 40 -6.14 -8.23 2.96
C ILE A 40 -5.81 -8.22 4.45
N MET A 41 -5.95 -9.36 5.13
CA MET A 41 -5.61 -9.49 6.55
C MET A 41 -4.12 -9.23 6.81
N MET A 42 -3.22 -9.71 5.95
CA MET A 42 -1.78 -9.47 6.07
C MET A 42 -1.42 -8.00 5.85
N PHE A 43 -2.04 -7.31 4.89
CA PHE A 43 -1.85 -5.88 4.70
C PHE A 43 -2.33 -5.08 5.91
N HIS A 44 -3.55 -5.34 6.40
CA HIS A 44 -4.09 -4.67 7.58
C HIS A 44 -3.22 -4.89 8.82
N ALA A 45 -2.77 -6.13 9.05
CA ALA A 45 -1.89 -6.44 10.17
C ALA A 45 -0.54 -5.72 10.07
N THR A 46 0.05 -5.66 8.86
CA THR A 46 1.30 -4.95 8.62
C THR A 46 1.16 -3.45 8.90
N ILE A 47 0.14 -2.79 8.35
CA ILE A 47 -0.14 -1.37 8.59
C ILE A 47 -0.35 -1.12 10.08
N TYR A 48 -1.20 -1.92 10.73
CA TYR A 48 -1.48 -1.78 12.16
C TYR A 48 -0.21 -1.90 12.99
N ASN A 49 0.64 -2.90 12.73
CA ASN A 49 1.89 -3.07 13.46
C ASN A 49 2.85 -1.89 13.24
N MET A 50 3.01 -1.42 12.01
CA MET A 50 3.87 -0.26 11.72
C MET A 50 3.38 1.04 12.37
N CYS A 51 2.06 1.23 12.49
CA CYS A 51 1.46 2.39 13.17
C CYS A 51 1.44 2.28 14.70
N THR A 52 1.64 1.08 15.27
CA THR A 52 1.58 0.84 16.73
C THR A 52 2.91 0.42 17.34
N GLN A 53 3.98 0.47 16.54
CA GLN A 53 5.35 0.31 16.99
C GLN A 53 5.75 1.43 17.95
N GLU A 54 6.61 1.10 18.92
CA GLU A 54 7.12 2.09 19.87
C GLU A 54 8.03 3.12 19.19
N HIS A 55 8.09 4.32 19.75
CA HIS A 55 9.03 5.37 19.31
C HIS A 55 10.47 4.83 19.28
N PRO A 56 11.28 5.09 18.24
CA PRO A 56 11.06 6.05 17.14
C PRO A 56 10.36 5.50 15.88
N HIS A 57 9.77 4.30 15.95
CA HIS A 57 9.32 3.55 14.78
C HIS A 57 7.81 3.64 14.53
N ASP A 58 7.14 4.69 15.01
CA ASP A 58 5.77 5.01 14.61
C ASP A 58 5.80 5.54 13.17
N TYR A 59 5.28 4.72 12.26
CA TYR A 59 5.26 5.02 10.83
C TYR A 59 3.89 5.45 10.31
N SER A 60 2.96 5.82 11.18
CA SER A 60 1.63 6.28 10.79
C SER A 60 1.67 7.45 9.79
N GLN A 61 2.43 8.50 10.09
CA GLN A 61 2.58 9.66 9.21
C GLN A 61 3.37 9.34 7.92
N PRO A 62 4.56 8.70 7.97
CA PRO A 62 5.26 8.26 6.77
C PRO A 62 4.43 7.37 5.84
N LEU A 63 3.65 6.44 6.38
CA LEU A 63 2.77 5.58 5.58
C LEU A 63 1.66 6.39 4.92
N TYR A 64 1.04 7.32 5.64
CA TYR A 64 0.00 8.18 5.09
C TYR A 64 0.50 9.02 3.90
N ASP A 65 1.69 9.61 4.02
CA ASP A 65 2.30 10.39 2.94
C ASP A 65 2.60 9.51 1.71
N LYS A 66 3.16 8.31 1.92
CA LYS A 66 3.41 7.34 0.84
C LYS A 66 2.14 6.84 0.15
N TYR A 67 1.06 6.63 0.90
CA TYR A 67 -0.24 6.30 0.32
C TYR A 67 -0.79 7.45 -0.51
N ARG A 68 -0.73 8.69 0.00
CA ARG A 68 -1.14 9.89 -0.75
C ARG A 68 -0.38 9.98 -2.07
N GLU A 69 0.94 9.88 -2.04
CA GLU A 69 1.77 9.89 -3.25
C GLU A 69 1.34 8.81 -4.26
N SER A 70 1.10 7.58 -3.78
CA SER A 70 0.66 6.47 -4.63
C SER A 70 -0.71 6.72 -5.28
N PHE A 71 -1.63 7.37 -4.56
CA PHE A 71 -2.94 7.77 -5.06
C PHE A 71 -2.83 8.92 -6.07
N GLU A 72 -2.03 9.93 -5.78
CA GLU A 72 -1.76 11.05 -6.69
C GLU A 72 -1.10 10.56 -7.98
N GLU A 73 -0.08 9.70 -7.86
CA GLU A 73 0.57 9.06 -9.01
C GLU A 73 -0.45 8.35 -9.90
N TYR A 74 -1.32 7.52 -9.30
CA TYR A 74 -2.38 6.83 -10.03
C TYR A 74 -3.36 7.79 -10.68
N TYR A 75 -3.83 8.82 -9.95
CA TYR A 75 -4.81 9.75 -10.47
C TYR A 75 -4.25 10.59 -11.63
N PHE A 76 -3.06 11.16 -11.47
CA PHE A 76 -2.47 12.07 -12.45
C PHE A 76 -1.86 11.34 -13.65
N HIS A 77 -1.30 10.13 -13.47
CA HIS A 77 -0.68 9.38 -14.57
C HIS A 77 -1.61 8.33 -15.19
N GLY A 78 -2.56 7.76 -14.43
CA GLY A 78 -3.53 6.78 -14.94
C GLY A 78 -4.67 7.40 -15.76
N THR A 79 -5.11 8.63 -15.44
CA THR A 79 -6.19 9.29 -16.20
C THR A 79 -5.73 9.96 -17.49
N ALA A 80 -4.43 10.06 -17.76
CA ALA A 80 -3.92 10.64 -19.02
C ALA A 80 -4.30 9.80 -20.26
N ILE A 81 -4.66 8.52 -20.07
CA ILE A 81 -5.10 7.63 -21.14
C ILE A 81 -6.56 7.92 -21.56
N TYR A 82 -7.39 8.47 -20.64
CA TYR A 82 -8.80 8.76 -20.89
C TYR A 82 -9.12 10.21 -21.27
N LYS A 83 -8.14 11.13 -21.25
CA LYS A 83 -8.34 12.55 -21.61
C LYS A 83 -7.97 12.91 -23.06
N VAL A 84 -7.60 11.94 -23.90
CA VAL A 84 -7.29 12.18 -25.33
C VAL A 84 -8.48 11.85 -26.25
N GLU A 85 -9.61 11.38 -25.72
CA GLU A 85 -10.79 10.98 -26.52
C GLU A 85 -12.05 11.83 -26.26
N THR A 86 -11.91 13.15 -26.08
CA THR A 86 -13.05 14.09 -26.21
C THR A 86 -12.71 15.31 -27.03
#